data_AF-A0A6J4JTB0-F1
#
_entry.id   AF-A0A6J4JTB0-F1
#
_cell.length_a   1.000
_cell.length_b   1.000
_cell.length_c   1.000
_cell.angle_alpha   90.00
_cell.angle_beta   90.00
_cell.angle_gamma   90.00
#
_symmetry.space_group_name_H-M   'P 1'
#
loop_
_entity.id
_entity.type
_entity.pdbx_description
1 polymer ?
#
loop_
_entity_poly.entity_id
_entity_poly.type
_entity_poly.pdbx_seq_one_letter_code
_entity_poly.pdbx_strand_id
1 'polypeptide(L)'
;MPLTLRSTPRISAAQFARVLERYKSPCTPIARECYDIIAGAGLDPAVALAFFGRESVFGTRGIANELKNWGNVRAPHRAERAIGKHPRNYAIYPTWQEGLRDWCDRINERYVNERGLDTVEKVVPVYAPSFDGNVPQAYIEHVTRLVNQWVEEEKGGAAPVAVQAPPNGDATLRDELLKLTFTQAGSAFSPDSPLHQYVVSEMRAGRPLG
;
A
#
# COMPACT_ATOMS: atom_id res chain seq x y z
N MET A 1 -16.81 8.19 8.40
CA MET A 1 -16.93 7.05 9.34
C MET A 1 -15.54 6.50 9.61
N PRO A 2 -15.25 6.02 10.82
CA PRO A 2 -13.95 5.44 11.14
C PRO A 2 -13.70 4.18 10.30
N LEU A 3 -12.44 3.95 9.93
CA LEU A 3 -12.08 2.75 9.17
C LEU A 3 -11.97 1.54 10.11
N THR A 4 -12.85 0.57 9.94
CA THR A 4 -12.84 -0.67 10.72
C THR A 4 -11.80 -1.65 10.20
N LEU A 5 -11.10 -2.33 11.11
CA LEU A 5 -10.11 -3.37 10.76
C LEU A 5 -10.80 -4.64 10.25
N ARG A 6 -11.91 -5.02 10.88
CA ARG A 6 -12.79 -6.10 10.42
C ARG A 6 -13.92 -5.53 9.57
N SER A 7 -14.03 -6.04 8.36
CA SER A 7 -15.18 -5.81 7.48
C SER A 7 -15.16 -6.81 6.34
N THR A 8 -16.26 -6.86 5.59
CA THR A 8 -16.20 -7.38 4.23
C THR A 8 -15.19 -6.55 3.40
N PRO A 9 -14.50 -7.16 2.42
CA PRO A 9 -13.56 -6.43 1.59
C PRO A 9 -14.20 -5.22 0.92
N ARG A 10 -13.57 -4.05 1.06
CA ARG A 10 -14.03 -2.80 0.43
C ARG A 10 -13.48 -2.59 -0.99
N ILE A 11 -12.46 -3.37 -1.34
CA ILE A 11 -11.88 -3.43 -2.68
C ILE A 11 -11.84 -4.88 -3.14
N SER A 12 -11.89 -5.09 -4.46
CA SER A 12 -11.78 -6.42 -5.05
C SER A 12 -10.34 -6.97 -4.98
N ALA A 13 -10.19 -8.29 -5.15
CA ALA A 13 -8.87 -8.91 -5.32
C ALA A 13 -8.10 -8.34 -6.53
N ALA A 14 -8.82 -7.94 -7.59
CA ALA A 14 -8.23 -7.33 -8.77
C ALA A 14 -7.68 -5.93 -8.45
N GLN A 15 -8.42 -5.10 -7.71
CA GLN A 15 -7.93 -3.80 -7.26
C GLN A 15 -6.75 -3.94 -6.30
N PHE A 16 -6.80 -4.89 -5.38
CA PHE A 16 -5.66 -5.21 -4.49
C PHE A 16 -4.40 -5.55 -5.29
N ALA A 17 -4.51 -6.41 -6.31
CA ALA A 17 -3.40 -6.74 -7.21
C ALA A 17 -2.90 -5.53 -8.00
N ARG A 18 -3.79 -4.72 -8.58
CA ARG A 18 -3.43 -3.48 -9.30
C ARG A 18 -2.64 -2.51 -8.43
N VAL A 19 -2.99 -2.38 -7.15
CA VAL A 19 -2.25 -1.54 -6.21
C VAL A 19 -0.84 -2.09 -5.99
N LEU A 20 -0.70 -3.39 -5.73
CA LEU A 20 0.62 -4.01 -5.56
C LEU A 20 1.50 -3.86 -6.81
N GLU A 21 0.92 -4.07 -8.00
CA GLU A 21 1.58 -3.85 -9.29
C GLU A 21 2.06 -2.39 -9.46
N ARG A 22 1.18 -1.42 -9.18
CA ARG A 22 1.49 0.02 -9.27
C ARG A 22 2.71 0.39 -8.45
N TYR A 23 2.86 -0.21 -7.27
CA TYR A 23 3.99 0.04 -6.38
C TYR A 23 5.17 -0.92 -6.58
N LYS A 24 5.14 -1.78 -7.60
CA LYS A 24 6.18 -2.78 -7.90
C LYS A 24 6.50 -3.66 -6.69
N SER A 25 5.46 -4.05 -5.95
CA SER A 25 5.63 -4.84 -4.73
C SER A 25 6.21 -6.23 -5.04
N PRO A 26 7.11 -6.77 -4.19
CA PRO A 26 7.49 -8.17 -4.27
C PRO A 26 6.31 -9.13 -4.01
N CYS A 27 5.18 -8.64 -3.47
CA CYS A 27 3.97 -9.41 -3.27
C CYS A 27 3.08 -9.48 -4.53
N THR A 28 3.40 -8.77 -5.62
CA THR A 28 2.60 -8.79 -6.85
C THR A 28 2.34 -10.21 -7.39
N PRO A 29 3.35 -11.11 -7.52
CA PRO A 29 3.12 -12.46 -8.01
C PRO A 29 2.21 -13.33 -7.12
N ILE A 30 2.03 -12.93 -5.86
CA ILE A 30 1.24 -13.64 -4.83
C ILE A 30 0.04 -12.82 -4.35
N ALA A 31 -0.33 -11.76 -5.09
CA ALA A 31 -1.35 -10.80 -4.67
C ALA A 31 -2.69 -11.46 -4.33
N ARG A 32 -3.09 -12.45 -5.12
CA ARG A 32 -4.33 -13.20 -4.90
C ARG A 32 -4.30 -13.96 -3.57
N GLU A 33 -3.21 -14.65 -3.29
CA GLU A 33 -3.05 -15.40 -2.04
C GLU A 33 -3.02 -14.46 -0.83
N CYS A 34 -2.30 -13.33 -0.93
CA CYS A 34 -2.30 -12.31 0.12
C CYS A 34 -3.72 -11.78 0.40
N TYR A 35 -4.49 -11.49 -0.65
CA TYR A 35 -5.87 -11.05 -0.51
C TYR A 35 -6.73 -12.11 0.21
N ASP A 36 -6.64 -13.37 -0.23
CA ASP A 36 -7.42 -14.47 0.34
C ASP A 36 -7.04 -14.73 1.82
N ILE A 37 -5.76 -14.57 2.20
CA ILE A 37 -5.31 -14.64 3.61
C ILE A 37 -6.02 -13.58 4.46
N ILE A 38 -6.02 -12.32 3.99
CA ILE A 38 -6.59 -11.21 4.75
C ILE A 38 -8.11 -11.36 4.87
N ALA A 39 -8.77 -11.62 3.75
CA ALA A 39 -10.21 -11.79 3.71
C ALA A 39 -10.66 -13.02 4.52
N GLY A 40 -9.91 -14.13 4.44
CA GLY A 40 -10.17 -15.34 5.23
C GLY A 40 -9.99 -15.11 6.74
N ALA A 41 -9.14 -14.17 7.13
CA ALA A 41 -9.01 -13.72 8.53
C ALA A 41 -10.12 -12.73 8.96
N GLY A 42 -11.08 -12.39 8.09
CA GLY A 42 -12.16 -11.44 8.37
C GLY A 42 -11.70 -9.98 8.47
N LEU A 43 -10.52 -9.67 7.97
CA LEU A 43 -9.96 -8.31 7.95
C LEU A 43 -10.20 -7.65 6.60
N ASP A 44 -10.25 -6.31 6.58
CA ASP A 44 -10.36 -5.55 5.33
C ASP A 44 -9.03 -5.58 4.55
N PRO A 45 -8.98 -6.16 3.34
CA PRO A 45 -7.79 -6.16 2.49
C PRO A 45 -7.29 -4.75 2.17
N ALA A 46 -8.17 -3.76 2.03
CA ALA A 46 -7.76 -2.37 1.79
C ALA A 46 -6.99 -1.81 2.98
N VAL A 47 -7.48 -2.03 4.20
CA VAL A 47 -6.81 -1.53 5.41
C VAL A 47 -5.49 -2.25 5.64
N ALA A 48 -5.46 -3.58 5.50
CA ALA A 48 -4.23 -4.35 5.61
C ALA A 48 -3.15 -3.94 4.59
N LEU A 49 -3.57 -3.67 3.35
CA LEU A 49 -2.69 -3.17 2.29
C LEU A 49 -2.17 -1.75 2.59
N ALA A 50 -3.00 -0.89 3.18
CA ALA A 50 -2.59 0.46 3.57
C ALA A 50 -1.56 0.46 4.71
N PHE A 51 -1.69 -0.45 5.69
CA PHE A 51 -0.63 -0.70 6.69
C PHE A 51 0.67 -1.12 5.99
N PHE A 52 0.63 -2.07 5.07
CA PHE A 52 1.82 -2.50 4.33
C PHE A 52 2.51 -1.37 3.56
N GLY A 53 1.70 -0.51 2.92
CA GLY A 53 2.15 0.71 2.26
C GLY A 53 2.86 1.66 3.22
N ARG A 54 2.32 1.86 4.43
CA ARG A 54 2.92 2.72 5.44
C ARG A 54 4.21 2.13 6.04
N GLU A 55 4.24 0.82 6.28
CA GLU A 55 5.37 0.16 6.95
C GLU A 55 6.60 0.02 6.06
N SER A 56 6.41 -0.19 4.75
CA SER A 56 7.52 -0.58 3.87
C SER A 56 7.35 -0.18 2.41
N VAL A 57 6.38 0.68 2.10
CA VAL A 57 5.99 1.00 0.72
C VAL A 57 5.74 -0.30 -0.04
N PHE A 58 4.83 -1.12 0.50
CA PHE A 58 4.42 -2.40 -0.07
C PHE A 58 5.59 -3.37 -0.24
N GLY A 59 6.51 -3.40 0.73
CA GLY A 59 7.65 -4.32 0.75
C GLY A 59 8.81 -3.93 -0.17
N THR A 60 8.80 -2.72 -0.74
CA THR A 60 9.89 -2.25 -1.62
C THR A 60 10.99 -1.50 -0.88
N ARG A 61 10.72 -1.04 0.35
CA ARG A 61 11.65 -0.22 1.12
C ARG A 61 11.90 -0.80 2.51
N GLY A 62 13.10 -0.47 3.00
CA GLY A 62 13.52 -0.82 4.35
C GLY A 62 13.69 -2.32 4.54
N ILE A 63 13.89 -2.70 5.79
CA ILE A 63 14.28 -4.06 6.16
C ILE A 63 13.15 -5.07 5.93
N ALA A 64 11.90 -4.62 5.89
CA ALA A 64 10.73 -5.49 5.71
C ALA A 64 10.82 -6.36 4.44
N ASN A 65 11.48 -5.87 3.37
CA ASN A 65 11.70 -6.68 2.17
C ASN A 65 12.57 -7.91 2.46
N GLU A 66 13.65 -7.73 3.19
CA GLU A 66 14.57 -8.81 3.58
C GLU A 66 13.90 -9.78 4.55
N LEU A 67 13.08 -9.26 5.48
CA LEU A 67 12.50 -10.05 6.56
C LEU A 67 11.12 -10.64 6.26
N LYS A 68 10.54 -10.30 5.10
CA LYS A 68 9.17 -10.69 4.68
C LYS A 68 8.11 -10.35 5.73
N ASN A 69 8.29 -9.19 6.37
CA ASN A 69 7.53 -8.78 7.55
C ASN A 69 6.49 -7.72 7.17
N TRP A 70 5.26 -8.16 6.88
CA TRP A 70 4.16 -7.30 6.38
C TRP A 70 3.92 -6.05 7.22
N GLY A 71 3.94 -6.20 8.54
CA GLY A 71 3.70 -5.13 9.48
C GLY A 71 4.95 -4.48 10.06
N ASN A 72 6.15 -4.88 9.61
CA ASN A 72 7.43 -4.47 10.20
C ASN A 72 7.47 -4.65 11.74
N VAL A 73 6.88 -5.74 12.24
CA VAL A 73 6.70 -5.98 13.68
C VAL A 73 7.98 -6.49 14.36
N ARG A 74 8.17 -6.10 15.62
CA ARG A 74 9.40 -6.41 16.38
C ARG A 74 9.52 -7.86 16.86
N ALA A 75 8.40 -8.47 17.20
CA ALA A 75 8.30 -9.86 17.63
C ALA A 75 7.17 -10.50 16.83
N PRO A 76 7.22 -11.80 16.51
CA PRO A 76 6.08 -12.50 15.94
C PRO A 76 4.95 -12.62 16.98
N HIS A 77 3.72 -12.77 16.50
CA HIS A 77 2.57 -13.11 17.35
C HIS A 77 2.47 -14.62 17.57
N ARG A 78 2.72 -15.40 16.51
CA ARG A 78 2.89 -16.85 16.46
C ARG A 78 4.36 -17.17 16.26
N ALA A 79 5.02 -17.63 17.31
CA ALA A 79 6.47 -17.89 17.28
C ALA A 79 6.85 -18.92 16.20
N GLU A 80 5.99 -19.89 15.95
CA GLU A 80 6.15 -20.97 14.98
C GLU A 80 6.16 -20.51 13.52
N ARG A 81 5.66 -19.31 13.19
CA ARG A 81 5.71 -18.75 11.83
C ARG A 81 7.00 -18.01 11.52
N ALA A 82 7.72 -17.57 12.55
CA ALA A 82 8.98 -16.87 12.38
C ALA A 82 10.15 -17.85 12.35
N ILE A 83 11.14 -17.55 11.51
CA ILE A 83 12.39 -18.32 11.40
C ILE A 83 13.55 -17.66 12.18
N GLY A 84 13.28 -16.51 12.81
CA GLY A 84 14.28 -15.83 13.62
C GLY A 84 13.94 -14.38 13.90
N LYS A 85 14.95 -13.66 14.37
CA LYS A 85 14.85 -12.26 14.74
C LYS A 85 16.09 -11.52 14.25
N HIS A 86 15.87 -10.39 13.57
CA HIS A 86 16.94 -9.53 13.11
C HIS A 86 17.62 -8.83 14.30
N PRO A 87 18.93 -8.49 14.26
CA PRO A 87 19.64 -7.77 15.34
C PRO A 87 18.96 -6.46 15.80
N ARG A 88 18.20 -5.81 14.91
CA ARG A 88 17.38 -4.62 15.23
C ARG A 88 16.03 -4.95 15.88
N ASN A 89 15.86 -6.19 16.33
CA ASN A 89 14.66 -6.73 16.94
C ASN A 89 13.43 -6.71 16.04
N TYR A 90 13.55 -7.16 14.79
CA TYR A 90 12.39 -7.39 13.90
C TYR A 90 12.19 -8.89 13.69
N ALA A 91 10.94 -9.34 13.63
CA ALA A 91 10.63 -10.72 13.28
C ALA A 91 11.03 -11.02 11.83
N ILE A 92 11.57 -12.23 11.59
CA ILE A 92 11.95 -12.73 10.27
C ILE A 92 11.00 -13.87 9.89
N TYR A 93 10.37 -13.77 8.73
CA TYR A 93 9.47 -14.78 8.20
C TYR A 93 10.08 -15.46 6.97
N PRO A 94 9.79 -16.74 6.73
CA PRO A 94 10.30 -17.46 5.55
C PRO A 94 9.65 -16.96 4.26
N THR A 95 8.41 -16.46 4.32
CA THR A 95 7.65 -15.95 3.17
C THR A 95 6.80 -14.75 3.57
N TRP A 96 6.36 -13.97 2.58
CA TRP A 96 5.42 -12.87 2.80
C TRP A 96 4.07 -13.36 3.34
N GLN A 97 3.63 -14.55 2.90
CA GLN A 97 2.40 -15.17 3.37
C GLN A 97 2.46 -15.49 4.87
N GLU A 98 3.56 -16.03 5.38
CA GLU A 98 3.70 -16.31 6.81
C GLU A 98 3.75 -15.02 7.64
N GLY A 99 4.48 -14.01 7.17
CA GLY A 99 4.49 -12.69 7.81
C GLY A 99 3.13 -12.00 7.80
N LEU A 100 2.34 -12.18 6.72
CA LEU A 100 0.99 -11.66 6.62
C LEU A 100 0.02 -12.41 7.54
N ARG A 101 0.08 -13.75 7.60
CA ARG A 101 -0.74 -14.54 8.53
C ARG A 101 -0.46 -14.15 9.98
N ASP A 102 0.81 -14.00 10.36
CA ASP A 102 1.19 -13.51 11.69
C ASP A 102 0.62 -12.12 11.99
N TRP A 103 0.71 -11.22 11.02
CA TRP A 103 0.14 -9.88 11.13
C TRP A 103 -1.40 -9.93 11.30
N CYS A 104 -2.10 -10.77 10.52
CA CYS A 104 -3.54 -10.94 10.65
C CYS A 104 -3.95 -11.45 12.05
N ASP A 105 -3.27 -12.48 12.55
CA ASP A 105 -3.54 -13.02 13.90
C ASP A 105 -3.27 -11.96 14.97
N ARG A 106 -2.17 -11.20 14.85
CA ARG A 106 -1.87 -10.09 15.75
C ARG A 106 -2.98 -9.06 15.78
N ILE A 107 -3.44 -8.61 14.61
CA ILE A 107 -4.51 -7.61 14.52
C ILE A 107 -5.78 -8.15 15.16
N ASN A 108 -6.19 -9.37 14.79
CA ASN A 108 -7.42 -9.96 15.29
C ASN A 108 -7.39 -10.23 16.80
N GLU A 109 -6.34 -10.87 17.29
CA GLU A 109 -6.28 -11.37 18.66
C GLU A 109 -5.85 -10.26 19.62
N ARG A 110 -4.65 -9.72 19.41
CA ARG A 110 -4.08 -8.74 20.34
C ARG A 110 -4.80 -7.40 20.28
N TYR A 111 -5.08 -6.89 19.08
CA TYR A 111 -5.61 -5.53 18.97
C TYR A 111 -7.14 -5.51 19.05
N VAL A 112 -7.83 -6.35 18.27
CA VAL A 112 -9.30 -6.34 18.28
C VAL A 112 -9.87 -7.11 19.48
N ASN A 113 -9.54 -8.39 19.66
CA ASN A 113 -10.20 -9.23 20.66
C ASN A 113 -9.78 -8.87 22.10
N GLU A 114 -8.48 -8.80 22.38
CA GLU A 114 -7.97 -8.56 23.73
C GLU A 114 -8.14 -7.11 24.18
N ARG A 115 -8.08 -6.16 23.24
CA ARG A 115 -7.95 -4.72 23.56
C ARG A 115 -9.09 -3.85 23.03
N GLY A 116 -10.03 -4.40 22.25
CA GLY A 116 -11.17 -3.67 21.71
C GLY A 116 -10.80 -2.56 20.71
N LEU A 117 -9.62 -2.64 20.09
CA LEU A 117 -9.11 -1.65 19.14
C LEU A 117 -9.53 -2.03 17.72
N ASP A 118 -10.80 -1.85 17.40
CA ASP A 118 -11.47 -2.33 16.19
C ASP A 118 -11.42 -1.37 14.99
N THR A 119 -10.90 -0.16 15.18
CA THR A 119 -10.72 0.83 14.10
C THR A 119 -9.26 1.29 13.96
N VAL A 120 -8.93 1.84 12.79
CA VAL A 120 -7.61 2.42 12.50
C VAL A 120 -7.23 3.49 13.54
N GLU A 121 -8.18 4.34 13.92
CA GLU A 121 -7.99 5.41 14.91
C GLU A 121 -7.64 4.86 16.30
N LYS A 122 -8.22 3.72 16.68
CA LYS A 122 -7.94 3.08 17.98
C LYS A 122 -6.64 2.28 17.97
N VAL A 123 -6.33 1.58 16.89
CA VAL A 123 -5.18 0.67 16.83
C VAL A 123 -3.86 1.39 16.65
N VAL A 124 -3.82 2.43 15.80
CA VAL A 124 -2.58 3.08 15.37
C VAL A 124 -1.80 3.72 16.53
N PRO A 125 -2.43 4.43 17.49
CA PRO A 125 -1.70 4.99 18.63
C PRO A 125 -0.96 3.96 19.48
N VAL A 126 -1.30 2.67 19.37
CA VAL A 126 -0.60 1.59 20.08
C VAL A 126 0.26 0.74 19.15
N TYR A 127 -0.10 0.63 17.88
CA TYR A 127 0.71 -0.07 16.87
C TYR A 127 1.99 0.70 16.56
N ALA A 128 1.87 2.02 16.36
CA ALA A 128 2.94 2.94 16.02
C ALA A 128 2.87 4.17 16.97
N PRO A 129 3.21 3.99 18.26
CA PRO A 129 3.07 5.04 19.26
C PRO A 129 4.10 6.16 19.08
N SER A 130 3.78 7.35 19.58
CA SER A 130 4.63 8.53 19.46
C SER A 130 5.96 8.43 20.21
N PHE A 131 6.02 7.69 21.32
CA PHE A 131 7.27 7.49 22.06
C PHE A 131 8.32 6.69 21.26
N ASP A 132 7.90 5.95 20.23
CA ASP A 132 8.76 5.27 19.27
C ASP A 132 9.15 6.17 18.07
N GLY A 133 8.88 7.48 18.16
CA GLY A 133 9.19 8.46 17.12
C GLY A 133 8.16 8.51 15.98
N ASN A 134 7.01 7.85 16.13
CA ASN A 134 5.93 7.91 15.14
C ASN A 134 5.06 9.17 15.32
N VAL A 135 4.29 9.48 14.27
CA VAL A 135 3.21 10.48 14.34
C VAL A 135 1.90 9.74 14.08
N PRO A 136 1.19 9.26 15.13
CA PRO A 136 -0.01 8.42 14.98
C PRO A 136 -1.08 9.04 14.08
N GLN A 137 -1.32 10.35 14.24
CA GLN A 137 -2.31 11.06 13.44
C GLN A 137 -1.99 11.03 11.94
N ALA A 138 -0.72 11.30 11.58
CA ALA A 138 -0.27 11.22 10.19
C ALA A 138 -0.26 9.78 9.65
N TYR A 139 -0.23 8.76 10.51
CA TYR A 139 -0.40 7.36 10.11
C TYR A 139 -1.86 7.06 9.79
N ILE A 140 -2.79 7.45 10.67
CA ILE A 140 -4.23 7.33 10.46
C ILE A 140 -4.64 8.01 9.15
N GLU A 141 -4.22 9.26 8.95
CA GLU A 141 -4.53 10.03 7.73
C GLU A 141 -3.99 9.37 6.47
N HIS A 142 -2.78 8.81 6.54
CA HIS A 142 -2.19 8.10 5.41
C HIS A 142 -3.00 6.85 5.05
N VAL A 143 -3.37 6.04 6.04
CA VAL A 143 -4.19 4.84 5.83
C VAL A 143 -5.54 5.22 5.26
N THR A 144 -6.21 6.21 5.85
CA THR A 144 -7.53 6.67 5.41
C THR A 144 -7.51 7.19 3.97
N ARG A 145 -6.50 7.99 3.62
CA ARG A 145 -6.34 8.52 2.26
C ARG A 145 -6.15 7.40 1.23
N LEU A 146 -5.29 6.41 1.51
CA LEU A 146 -5.07 5.29 0.59
C LEU A 146 -6.32 4.44 0.39
N VAL A 147 -7.00 4.07 1.49
CA VAL A 147 -8.22 3.26 1.43
C VAL A 147 -9.31 3.98 0.64
N ASN A 148 -9.57 5.27 0.93
CA ASN A 148 -10.56 6.05 0.21
C ASN A 148 -10.22 6.15 -1.28
N GLN A 149 -8.95 6.39 -1.62
CA GLN A 149 -8.51 6.43 -3.01
C GLN A 149 -8.83 5.11 -3.74
N TRP A 150 -8.49 3.96 -3.16
CA TRP A 150 -8.71 2.66 -3.82
C TRP A 150 -10.19 2.28 -3.92
N VAL A 151 -11.01 2.70 -2.97
CA VAL A 151 -12.47 2.52 -3.03
C VAL A 151 -13.07 3.37 -4.15
N GLU A 152 -12.61 4.61 -4.35
CA GLU A 152 -13.06 5.43 -5.47
C GLU A 152 -12.57 4.88 -6.82
N GLU A 153 -11.33 4.38 -6.89
CA GLU A 153 -10.81 3.69 -8.09
C GLU A 153 -11.62 2.43 -8.42
N GLU A 154 -12.06 1.65 -7.42
CA GLU A 154 -12.93 0.48 -7.61
C GLU A 154 -14.30 0.88 -8.17
N LYS A 155 -14.94 1.93 -7.60
CA LYS A 155 -16.24 2.43 -8.07
C LYS A 155 -16.17 2.99 -9.49
N GLY A 156 -15.08 3.69 -9.81
CA GLY A 156 -14.82 4.22 -11.15
C GLY A 156 -14.49 3.16 -12.20
N GLY A 157 -14.34 1.88 -11.79
CA GLY A 157 -13.86 0.78 -12.63
C GLY A 157 -14.80 -0.43 -12.69
N ALA A 158 -16.09 -0.24 -12.95
CA ALA A 158 -17.04 -1.34 -13.13
C ALA A 158 -16.69 -2.28 -14.33
N ALA A 159 -16.09 -3.44 -14.01
CA ALA A 159 -16.05 -4.75 -14.70
C ALA A 159 -15.50 -4.85 -16.16
N PRO A 160 -15.03 -6.05 -16.61
CA PRO A 160 -13.82 -6.19 -17.41
C PRO A 160 -14.05 -5.89 -18.90
N VAL A 161 -13.35 -4.89 -19.43
CA VAL A 161 -13.12 -4.86 -20.88
C VAL A 161 -12.12 -5.97 -21.18
N ALA A 162 -12.59 -7.01 -21.87
CA ALA A 162 -11.74 -8.00 -22.50
C ALA A 162 -10.57 -7.29 -23.18
N VAL A 163 -9.35 -7.78 -22.96
CA VAL A 163 -8.13 -7.26 -23.58
C VAL A 163 -8.30 -7.33 -25.11
N GLN A 164 -8.71 -6.24 -25.71
CA GLN A 164 -8.27 -5.85 -27.03
C GLN A 164 -7.34 -4.68 -26.82
N ALA A 165 -6.04 -4.97 -26.96
CA ALA A 165 -5.01 -3.95 -26.97
C ALA A 165 -5.31 -2.93 -28.08
N PRO A 166 -5.41 -1.62 -27.78
CA PRO A 166 -5.29 -0.61 -28.82
C PRO A 166 -3.81 -0.48 -29.21
N PRO A 167 -3.51 -0.25 -30.49
CA PRO A 167 -2.14 -0.04 -30.93
C PRO A 167 -1.66 1.32 -30.40
N ASN A 168 -0.42 1.35 -29.88
CA ASN A 168 0.35 2.55 -29.49
C ASN A 168 0.17 3.06 -28.04
N GLY A 169 0.62 2.26 -27.06
CA GLY A 169 0.55 2.53 -25.62
C GLY A 169 1.61 3.45 -25.00
N ASP A 170 2.11 4.47 -25.72
CA ASP A 170 3.25 5.27 -25.22
C ASP A 170 3.03 6.79 -25.23
N ALA A 171 1.97 7.29 -25.88
CA ALA A 171 1.67 8.73 -25.96
C ALA A 171 0.73 9.20 -24.84
N THR A 172 -0.31 8.42 -24.54
CA THR A 172 -1.35 8.78 -23.56
C THR A 172 -0.86 8.85 -22.12
N LEU A 173 0.02 7.93 -21.70
CA LEU A 173 0.62 7.95 -20.36
C LEU A 173 1.57 9.15 -20.17
N ARG A 174 2.26 9.57 -21.24
CA ARG A 174 3.15 10.74 -21.21
C ARG A 174 2.35 12.04 -21.07
N ASP A 175 1.26 12.15 -21.82
CA ASP A 175 0.40 13.34 -21.77
C ASP A 175 -0.26 13.53 -20.39
N GLU A 176 -0.65 12.45 -19.73
CA GLU A 176 -1.23 12.51 -18.38
C GLU A 176 -0.21 12.89 -17.30
N LEU A 177 1.04 12.38 -17.40
CA LEU A 177 2.13 12.78 -16.50
C LEU A 177 2.49 14.27 -16.66
N LEU A 178 2.53 14.77 -17.90
CA LEU A 178 2.80 16.17 -18.19
C LEU A 178 1.71 17.10 -17.62
N LYS A 179 0.43 16.76 -17.83
CA LYS A 179 -0.68 17.54 -17.24
C LYS A 179 -0.59 17.63 -15.71
N LEU A 180 -0.17 16.55 -15.06
CA LEU A 180 -0.02 16.53 -13.61
C LEU A 180 1.11 17.46 -13.13
N THR A 181 2.25 17.46 -13.83
CA THR A 181 3.40 18.32 -13.51
C THR A 181 3.07 19.82 -13.66
N PHE A 182 2.35 20.20 -14.72
CA PHE A 182 1.92 21.59 -14.93
C PHE A 182 0.94 22.06 -13.87
N THR A 183 -0.02 21.20 -13.52
CA THR A 183 -1.00 21.47 -12.47
C THR A 183 -0.33 21.67 -11.11
N GLN A 184 0.70 20.88 -10.79
CA GLN A 184 1.43 20.99 -9.53
C GLN A 184 2.34 22.24 -9.46
N ALA A 185 2.81 22.73 -10.62
CA ALA A 185 3.58 23.97 -10.75
C ALA A 185 2.70 25.23 -10.87
N GLY A 186 1.38 25.11 -10.72
CA GLY A 186 0.44 26.24 -10.80
C GLY A 186 0.35 26.89 -12.19
N SER A 187 0.76 26.18 -13.24
CA SER A 187 0.82 26.69 -14.61
C SER A 187 -0.13 25.91 -15.53
N ALA A 188 -0.78 26.58 -16.48
CA ALA A 188 -1.66 25.91 -17.44
C ALA A 188 -0.85 25.06 -18.43
N PHE A 189 -1.32 23.85 -18.71
CA PHE A 189 -0.76 22.98 -19.74
C PHE A 189 -0.95 23.62 -21.13
N SER A 190 0.15 23.90 -21.83
CA SER A 190 0.13 24.37 -23.21
C SER A 190 1.25 23.69 -24.01
N PRO A 191 0.93 22.84 -25.00
CA PRO A 191 1.91 22.01 -25.69
C PRO A 191 2.92 22.81 -26.53
N ASP A 192 2.55 24.03 -26.93
CA ASP A 192 3.40 24.94 -27.71
C ASP A 192 4.24 25.88 -26.83
N SER A 193 4.12 25.78 -25.50
CA SER A 193 4.89 26.61 -24.58
C SER A 193 6.36 26.17 -24.53
N PRO A 194 7.33 27.10 -24.54
CA PRO A 194 8.74 26.79 -24.35
C PRO A 194 9.03 25.99 -23.06
N LEU A 195 8.25 26.23 -22.00
CA LEU A 195 8.37 25.49 -20.74
C LEU A 195 7.96 24.01 -20.90
N HIS A 196 6.92 23.74 -21.70
CA HIS A 196 6.49 22.37 -22.00
C HIS A 196 7.55 21.61 -22.79
N GLN A 197 8.09 22.23 -23.84
CA GLN A 197 9.14 21.62 -24.65
C GLN A 197 10.41 21.33 -23.84
N TYR A 198 10.78 22.23 -22.92
CA TYR A 198 11.89 22.04 -21.99
C TYR A 198 11.65 20.86 -21.04
N VAL A 199 10.51 20.82 -20.36
CA VAL A 199 10.15 19.73 -19.43
C VAL A 199 10.15 18.37 -20.14
N VAL A 200 9.59 18.29 -21.35
CA VAL A 200 9.60 17.07 -22.16
C VAL A 200 11.02 16.62 -22.51
N SER A 201 11.91 17.56 -22.83
CA SER A 201 13.31 17.24 -23.14
C SER A 201 14.09 16.70 -21.94
N GLU A 202 13.92 17.28 -20.75
CA GLU A 202 14.61 16.84 -19.54
C GLU A 202 14.10 15.49 -19.04
N MET A 203 12.78 15.24 -19.14
CA MET A 203 12.19 13.93 -18.85
C MET A 203 12.69 12.85 -19.81
N ARG A 204 12.84 13.16 -21.11
CA ARG A 204 13.45 12.23 -22.08
C ARG A 204 14.91 11.94 -21.76
N ALA A 205 15.63 12.91 -21.21
CA ALA A 205 17.01 12.74 -20.76
C ALA A 205 17.14 12.06 -19.39
N GLY A 206 16.02 11.75 -18.71
CA GLY A 206 16.01 11.12 -17.39
C GLY A 206 16.58 12.01 -16.28
N ARG A 207 16.64 13.32 -16.49
CA ARG A 207 17.18 14.28 -15.51
C ARG A 207 16.06 14.82 -14.62
N PRO A 208 16.33 15.05 -13.31
CA PRO A 208 15.35 15.64 -12.42
C PRO A 208 15.07 17.08 -12.86
N LEU A 209 13.79 17.45 -12.84
CA LEU A 209 13.37 18.84 -13.00
C LEU A 209 13.79 19.57 -11.71
N GLY A 210 14.72 20.51 -11.85
CA GLY A 210 15.29 21.27 -10.73
C GLY A 210 14.28 22.11 -9.98
#